data_AF-A0A940BAU0-F1
#
_entry.id   AF-A0A940BAU0-F1
#
_cell.length_a   1.000
_cell.length_b   1.000
_cell.length_c   1.000
_cell.angle_alpha   90.00
_cell.angle_beta   90.00
_cell.angle_gamma   90.00
#
_symmetry.space_group_name_H-M   'P 1'
#
loop_
_entity.id
_entity.type
_entity.pdbx_description
1 polymer ?
#
loop_
_entity_poly.entity_id
_entity_poly.type
_entity_poly.pdbx_seq_one_letter_code
_entity_poly.pdbx_strand_id
1 'polypeptide(L)'
;MDFFRKLWNRLNNSVFNQFSARDKRQVLSLFVLLVTIFAVNYCIRHFGRSSMPTFNEETNAKLDLLDQRLAELKEGDTLSRLDRYIVQRYDTLQLFNFDPNTVTQADLLKLGFTEKQAGNLVNYRENGGKFRV
;
A
#
# COMPACT_ATOMS: atom_id res chain seq x y z
N MET A 1 -19.72 -18.97 44.85
CA MET A 1 -18.28 -18.67 45.04
C MET A 1 -17.45 -19.88 45.47
N ASP A 2 -18.02 -20.89 46.13
CA ASP A 2 -17.26 -22.06 46.62
C ASP A 2 -16.69 -22.99 45.55
N PHE A 3 -17.31 -23.02 44.37
CA PHE A 3 -16.84 -23.85 43.26
C PHE A 3 -15.44 -23.43 42.79
N PHE A 4 -15.22 -22.13 42.55
CA PHE A 4 -13.93 -21.61 42.10
C PHE A 4 -12.83 -21.80 43.14
N ARG A 5 -13.14 -21.63 44.43
CA ARG A 5 -12.18 -21.85 45.51
C ARG A 5 -11.79 -23.32 45.65
N LYS A 6 -12.75 -24.26 45.55
CA LYS A 6 -12.47 -25.70 45.55
C LYS A 6 -11.70 -26.14 44.29
N LEU A 7 -12.04 -25.58 43.13
CA LEU A 7 -11.36 -25.85 41.87
C LEU A 7 -9.91 -25.33 41.89
N TRP A 8 -9.71 -24.10 42.37
CA TRP A 8 -8.39 -23.50 42.54
C TRP A 8 -7.51 -24.31 43.48
N ASN A 9 -8.04 -24.70 44.64
CA ASN A 9 -7.30 -25.52 45.60
C ASN A 9 -6.93 -26.90 45.02
N ARG A 10 -7.82 -27.50 44.23
CA ARG A 10 -7.53 -28.76 43.55
C ARG A 10 -6.44 -28.61 42.50
N LEU A 11 -6.56 -27.64 41.60
CA LEU A 11 -5.57 -27.39 40.54
C LEU A 11 -4.21 -26.97 41.10
N ASN A 12 -4.19 -26.15 42.15
CA ASN A 12 -2.94 -25.72 42.77
C ASN A 12 -2.21 -26.87 43.46
N ASN A 13 -2.94 -27.69 44.21
CA ASN A 13 -2.35 -28.81 44.94
C ASN A 13 -1.97 -29.99 44.04
N SER A 14 -2.70 -30.22 42.94
CA SER A 14 -2.41 -31.33 42.03
C SER A 14 -1.43 -30.96 40.93
N VAL A 15 -1.58 -29.82 40.26
CA VAL A 15 -0.80 -29.48 39.06
C VAL A 15 0.34 -28.52 39.39
N PHE A 16 0.05 -27.41 40.06
CA PHE A 16 1.07 -26.37 40.28
C PHE A 16 2.12 -26.76 41.31
N ASN A 17 1.78 -27.49 42.36
CA ASN A 17 2.74 -27.89 43.40
C ASN A 17 3.81 -28.89 42.96
N GLN A 18 3.64 -29.57 41.82
CA GLN A 18 4.65 -30.47 41.25
C GLN A 18 5.75 -29.72 40.49
N PHE A 19 5.51 -28.47 40.09
CA PHE A 19 6.46 -27.66 39.32
C PHE A 19 7.47 -26.94 40.23
N SER A 20 8.72 -26.84 39.77
CA SER A 20 9.76 -26.09 40.47
C SER A 20 9.40 -24.60 40.56
N ALA A 21 9.94 -23.89 41.56
CA ALA A 21 9.70 -22.46 41.72
C ALA A 21 10.08 -21.63 40.47
N ARG A 22 11.02 -22.14 39.66
CA ARG A 22 11.40 -21.53 38.37
C ARG A 22 10.33 -21.73 37.30
N ASP A 23 9.78 -22.94 37.20
CA ASP A 23 8.77 -23.30 36.20
C ASP A 23 7.44 -22.60 36.47
N LYS A 24 7.08 -22.44 37.75
CA LYS A 24 5.92 -21.64 38.17
C LYS A 24 5.97 -20.20 37.65
N ARG A 25 7.15 -19.56 37.68
CA ARG A 25 7.34 -18.18 37.16
C ARG A 25 7.23 -18.12 35.64
N GLN A 26 7.71 -19.14 34.94
CA GLN A 26 7.60 -19.21 33.48
C GLN A 26 6.17 -19.42 33.02
N VAL A 27 5.43 -20.32 33.67
CA VAL A 27 3.99 -20.55 33.40
C VAL A 27 3.18 -19.30 33.71
N LEU A 28 3.47 -18.62 34.82
CA LEU A 28 2.81 -17.35 35.16
C LEU A 28 3.09 -16.27 34.10
N SER A 29 4.35 -16.13 33.67
CA SER A 29 4.74 -15.18 32.61
C SER A 29 4.00 -15.47 31.29
N LEU A 30 3.89 -16.74 30.89
CA LEU A 30 3.19 -17.14 29.68
C LEU A 30 1.67 -16.88 29.77
N PHE A 31 1.07 -17.11 30.94
CA PHE A 31 -0.34 -16.80 31.18
C PHE A 31 -0.60 -15.28 31.10
N VAL A 32 0.28 -14.47 31.69
CA VAL A 32 0.21 -13.00 31.60
C VAL A 32 0.30 -12.56 30.14
N LEU A 33 1.27 -13.08 29.37
CA LEU A 33 1.42 -12.78 27.94
C LEU A 33 0.14 -13.12 27.16
N LEU A 34 -0.46 -14.28 27.41
CA LEU A 34 -1.70 -14.72 26.76
C LEU A 34 -2.87 -13.78 27.06
N VAL A 35 -3.03 -13.39 28.33
CA VAL A 35 -4.06 -12.43 28.76
C VAL A 35 -3.83 -11.07 28.13
N THR A 36 -2.58 -10.60 28.04
CA THR A 36 -2.23 -9.34 27.37
C THR A 36 -2.62 -9.35 25.90
N ILE A 37 -2.31 -10.42 25.16
CA ILE A 37 -2.70 -10.55 23.75
C ILE A 37 -4.23 -10.49 23.60
N PHE A 38 -4.95 -11.20 24.46
CA PHE A 38 -6.41 -11.22 24.43
C PHE A 38 -7.02 -9.85 24.79
N ALA A 39 -6.45 -9.16 25.78
CA ALA A 39 -6.87 -7.82 26.18
C ALA A 39 -6.60 -6.79 25.08
N VAL A 40 -5.44 -6.83 24.43
CA VAL A 40 -5.11 -5.95 23.30
C VAL A 40 -6.06 -6.22 22.12
N ASN A 41 -6.30 -7.48 21.77
CA ASN A 41 -7.26 -7.83 20.71
C ASN A 41 -8.68 -7.36 21.05
N TYR A 42 -9.12 -7.55 22.29
CA TYR A 42 -10.40 -7.06 22.78
C TYR A 42 -10.49 -5.52 22.71
N CYS A 43 -9.44 -4.81 23.14
CA CYS A 43 -9.35 -3.35 23.05
C CYS A 43 -9.37 -2.86 21.60
N ILE A 44 -8.63 -3.49 20.68
CA ILE A 44 -8.68 -3.15 19.25
C ILE A 44 -10.09 -3.38 18.70
N ARG A 45 -10.75 -4.49 19.06
CA ARG A 45 -12.11 -4.77 18.57
C ARG A 45 -13.17 -3.83 19.16
N HIS A 46 -13.00 -3.42 20.42
CA HIS A 46 -13.99 -2.62 21.14
C HIS A 46 -13.80 -1.11 20.95
N PHE A 47 -12.55 -0.62 20.88
CA PHE A 47 -12.21 0.79 20.67
C PHE A 47 -11.74 1.11 19.24
N GLY A 48 -11.26 0.13 18.46
CA GLY A 48 -10.77 0.32 17.09
C GLY A 48 -11.85 0.48 16.02
N ARG A 49 -13.03 0.98 16.41
CA ARG A 49 -13.93 1.66 15.47
C ARG A 49 -13.67 3.17 15.52
N SER A 50 -12.44 3.58 15.25
CA SER A 50 -12.28 4.83 14.52
C SER A 50 -12.92 4.55 13.17
N SER A 51 -14.04 5.20 12.90
CA SER A 51 -14.74 5.16 11.62
C SER A 51 -13.75 5.59 10.54
N MET A 52 -12.98 4.63 9.99
CA MET A 52 -12.26 4.85 8.76
C MET A 52 -13.38 5.13 7.75
N PRO A 53 -13.46 6.35 7.17
CA PRO A 53 -14.36 6.55 6.05
C PRO A 53 -14.03 5.44 5.08
N THR A 54 -15.04 4.63 4.76
CA THR A 54 -14.82 3.53 3.82
C THR A 54 -14.16 4.13 2.59
N PHE A 55 -13.12 3.47 2.06
CA PHE A 55 -12.38 3.93 0.88
C PHE A 55 -13.32 4.43 -0.23
N ASN A 56 -14.52 3.85 -0.31
CA ASN A 56 -15.57 4.16 -1.25
C ASN A 56 -16.23 5.53 -1.03
N GLU A 57 -16.42 6.01 0.19
CA GLU A 57 -17.14 7.26 0.47
C GLU A 57 -16.29 8.50 0.13
N GLU A 58 -15.00 8.46 0.49
CA GLU A 58 -14.04 9.48 0.08
C GLU A 58 -13.76 9.43 -1.43
N THR A 59 -13.73 8.23 -2.02
CA THR A 59 -13.52 8.06 -3.46
C THR A 59 -14.71 8.59 -4.26
N ASN A 60 -15.94 8.29 -3.84
CA ASN A 60 -17.15 8.77 -4.51
C ASN A 60 -17.25 10.30 -4.44
N ALA A 61 -16.94 10.90 -3.29
CA ALA A 61 -16.90 12.36 -3.15
C ALA A 61 -15.85 13.02 -4.06
N LYS A 62 -14.70 12.36 -4.29
CA LYS A 62 -13.66 12.83 -5.23
C LYS A 62 -14.10 12.67 -6.68
N LEU A 63 -14.86 11.62 -7.01
CA LEU A 63 -15.38 11.38 -8.36
C LEU A 63 -16.40 12.48 -8.75
N ASP A 64 -17.33 12.81 -7.86
CA ASP A 64 -18.30 13.89 -8.10
C ASP A 64 -17.62 15.25 -8.29
N LEU A 65 -16.58 15.54 -7.50
CA LEU A 65 -15.79 16.77 -7.60
C LEU A 65 -14.99 16.83 -8.92
N LEU A 66 -14.49 15.69 -9.39
CA LEU A 66 -13.81 15.60 -10.69
C LEU A 66 -14.78 15.85 -11.83
N ASP A 67 -15.96 15.24 -11.80
CA ASP A 67 -16.99 15.42 -12.83
C ASP A 67 -17.46 16.88 -12.91
N GLN A 68 -17.62 17.54 -11.75
CA GLN A 68 -17.92 18.98 -11.70
C GLN A 68 -16.80 19.82 -12.33
N ARG A 69 -15.53 19.56 -11.99
CA ARG A 69 -14.38 20.26 -12.59
C ARG A 69 -14.27 20.01 -14.10
N LEU A 70 -14.56 18.79 -14.56
CA LEU A 70 -14.56 18.45 -15.98
C LEU A 70 -15.69 19.15 -16.73
N ALA A 71 -16.86 19.33 -16.12
CA ALA A 71 -17.95 20.11 -16.69
C ALA A 71 -17.59 21.61 -16.81
N GLU A 72 -16.97 22.18 -15.77
CA GLU A 72 -16.47 23.57 -15.79
C GLU A 72 -15.36 23.76 -16.84
N LEU A 73 -14.51 22.75 -17.07
CA LEU A 73 -13.47 22.80 -18.12
C LEU A 73 -14.02 22.62 -19.54
N LYS A 74 -15.17 21.94 -19.71
CA LYS A 74 -15.84 21.78 -21.01
C LYS A 74 -16.44 23.09 -21.55
N GLU A 75 -16.80 24.04 -20.69
CA GLU A 75 -17.28 25.36 -21.11
C GLU A 75 -16.15 26.38 -21.39
N GLY A 76 -14.90 26.06 -21.03
CA GLY A 76 -13.78 27.00 -21.12
C GLY A 76 -12.85 26.80 -22.32
N ASP A 77 -12.37 27.92 -22.87
CA ASP A 77 -11.24 28.08 -23.82
C ASP A 77 -9.99 27.22 -23.49
N THR A 78 -9.90 26.67 -22.28
CA THR A 78 -8.84 25.77 -21.80
C THR A 78 -8.66 24.51 -22.65
N LEU A 79 -9.74 23.82 -23.03
CA LEU A 79 -9.62 22.65 -23.93
C LEU A 79 -9.11 23.08 -25.31
N SER A 80 -9.61 24.19 -25.83
CA SER A 80 -9.15 24.78 -27.09
C SER A 80 -7.68 25.26 -27.05
N ARG A 81 -7.18 25.66 -25.88
CA ARG A 81 -5.76 26.00 -25.67
C ARG A 81 -4.88 24.76 -25.59
N LEU A 82 -5.36 23.71 -24.90
CA LEU A 82 -4.65 22.45 -24.81
C LEU A 82 -4.60 21.76 -26.18
N ASP A 83 -5.71 21.75 -26.93
CA ASP A 83 -5.77 21.24 -28.30
C ASP A 83 -4.82 22.01 -29.22
N ARG A 84 -4.80 23.35 -29.14
CA ARG A 84 -3.81 24.15 -29.89
C ARG A 84 -2.37 23.82 -29.50
N TYR A 85 -2.08 23.67 -28.21
CA TYR A 85 -0.75 23.30 -27.73
C TYR A 85 -0.34 21.90 -28.21
N ILE A 86 -1.24 20.92 -28.13
CA ILE A 86 -1.01 19.54 -28.57
C ILE A 86 -0.82 19.50 -30.10
N VAL A 87 -1.67 20.17 -30.88
CA VAL A 87 -1.56 20.24 -32.35
C VAL A 87 -0.23 20.89 -32.75
N GLN A 88 0.13 22.02 -32.13
CA GLN A 88 1.41 22.69 -32.38
C GLN A 88 2.62 21.83 -32.00
N ARG A 89 2.51 21.04 -30.92
CA ARG A 89 3.57 20.13 -30.48
C ARG A 89 3.68 18.91 -31.40
N TYR A 90 2.56 18.32 -31.82
CA TYR A 90 2.52 17.14 -32.69
C TYR A 90 3.09 17.42 -34.08
N ASP A 91 2.87 18.63 -34.62
CA ASP A 91 3.46 19.03 -35.91
C ASP A 91 5.00 19.03 -35.89
N THR A 92 5.60 19.15 -34.69
CA THR A 92 7.07 19.10 -34.50
C THR A 92 7.59 17.71 -34.11
N LEU A 93 6.71 16.75 -33.80
CA LEU A 93 7.09 15.41 -33.37
C LEU A 93 7.24 14.49 -34.58
N GLN A 94 8.47 14.16 -34.92
CA GLN A 94 8.74 13.13 -35.93
C GLN A 94 8.51 11.76 -35.31
N LEU A 95 7.45 11.06 -35.75
CA LEU A 95 7.26 9.66 -35.45
C LEU A 95 8.31 8.84 -36.20
N PHE A 96 8.97 7.94 -35.50
CA PHE A 96 9.89 6.98 -36.10
C PHE A 96 9.70 5.62 -35.44
N ASN A 97 9.96 4.56 -36.21
CA ASN A 97 9.95 3.21 -35.69
C ASN A 97 11.16 3.00 -34.79
N PHE A 98 10.94 2.43 -33.61
CA PHE A 98 12.01 2.05 -32.69
C PHE A 98 11.75 0.64 -32.16
N ASP A 99 12.82 -0.10 -31.91
CA ASP A 99 12.76 -1.34 -31.15
C ASP A 99 13.29 -1.04 -29.74
N PRO A 100 12.51 -1.29 -28.68
CA PRO A 100 12.91 -1.00 -27.30
C PRO A 100 14.18 -1.76 -26.87
N ASN A 101 14.53 -2.87 -27.54
CA ASN A 101 15.74 -3.63 -27.26
C ASN A 101 16.98 -3.08 -27.97
N THR A 102 16.83 -2.27 -29.02
CA THR A 102 17.98 -1.76 -29.82
C THR A 102 18.08 -0.24 -29.88
N VAL A 103 17.02 0.49 -29.52
CA VAL A 103 16.95 1.96 -29.58
C VAL A 103 18.12 2.63 -28.83
N THR A 104 18.72 3.65 -29.43
CA THR A 104 19.86 4.35 -28.82
C THR A 104 19.41 5.28 -27.70
N GLN A 105 20.34 5.68 -26.81
CA GLN A 105 20.03 6.67 -25.78
C GLN A 105 19.56 8.00 -26.39
N ALA A 106 20.18 8.44 -27.48
CA ALA A 106 19.81 9.67 -28.18
C ALA A 106 18.38 9.59 -28.75
N ASP A 107 17.98 8.43 -29.27
CA ASP A 107 16.63 8.24 -29.79
C ASP A 107 15.59 8.12 -28.67
N LEU A 108 15.96 7.56 -27.51
CA LEU A 108 15.12 7.62 -26.30
C LEU A 108 14.89 9.08 -25.86
N LEU A 109 15.90 9.94 -25.94
CA LEU A 109 15.70 11.37 -25.66
C LEU A 109 14.71 12.02 -26.64
N LYS A 110 14.78 11.66 -27.93
CA LYS A 110 13.82 12.12 -28.95
C LYS A 110 12.40 11.63 -28.69
N LEU A 111 12.24 10.43 -28.10
CA LEU A 111 10.95 9.89 -27.65
C LEU A 111 10.41 10.61 -26.40
N GLY A 112 11.17 11.55 -25.83
CA GLY A 112 10.76 12.35 -24.67
C GLY A 112 11.18 11.77 -23.32
N PHE A 113 12.02 10.74 -23.30
CA PHE A 113 12.63 10.28 -22.05
C PHE A 113 13.65 11.31 -21.54
N THR A 114 13.72 11.47 -20.22
CA THR A 114 14.81 12.23 -19.58
C THR A 114 16.14 11.48 -19.70
N GLU A 115 17.27 12.18 -19.58
CA GLU A 115 18.61 11.57 -19.61
C GLU A 115 18.76 10.40 -18.62
N LYS A 116 18.22 10.58 -17.40
CA LYS A 116 18.22 9.54 -16.37
C LYS A 116 17.40 8.31 -16.79
N GLN A 117 16.22 8.50 -17.35
CA GLN A 117 15.37 7.39 -17.81
C GLN A 117 16.00 6.67 -18.98
N ALA A 118 16.55 7.40 -19.94
CA ALA A 118 17.24 6.83 -21.09
C ALA A 118 18.46 6.01 -20.66
N GLY A 119 19.27 6.52 -19.72
CA GLY A 119 20.40 5.80 -19.14
C GLY A 119 19.98 4.52 -18.41
N ASN A 120 18.92 4.58 -17.61
CA ASN A 120 18.38 3.39 -16.93
C ASN A 120 17.92 2.31 -17.92
N LEU A 121 17.31 2.71 -19.04
CA LEU A 121 16.86 1.80 -20.09
C LEU A 121 18.03 1.13 -20.84
N VAL A 122 19.11 1.88 -21.08
CA VAL A 122 20.35 1.33 -21.65
C VAL A 122 20.95 0.32 -20.67
N ASN A 123 21.15 0.70 -19.41
CA ASN A 123 21.70 -0.19 -18.38
C ASN A 123 20.86 -1.46 -18.20
N TYR A 124 19.54 -1.35 -18.24
CA TYR A 124 18.66 -2.52 -18.16
C TYR A 124 18.94 -3.54 -19.28
N ARG A 125 19.15 -3.07 -20.51
CA ARG A 125 19.49 -3.93 -21.66
C ARG A 125 20.88 -4.51 -21.57
N GLU A 126 21.87 -3.73 -21.14
CA GLU A 126 23.26 -4.19 -20.95
C GLU A 126 23.34 -5.28 -19.88
N ASN A 127 22.51 -5.19 -18.84
CA ASN A 127 22.38 -6.22 -17.81
C ASN A 127 21.56 -7.45 -18.26
N GLY A 128 21.24 -7.57 -19.56
CA GLY A 128 20.53 -8.71 -20.14
C GLY A 128 19.01 -8.65 -20.04
N GLY A 129 18.45 -7.54 -19.55
CA GLY A 129 17.02 -7.27 -19.58
C GLY A 129 16.50 -7.14 -21.02
N LYS A 130 15.32 -7.70 -21.30
CA LYS A 130 14.68 -7.64 -22.62
C LYS A 130 13.22 -7.22 -22.50
N PHE A 131 12.83 -6.26 -23.32
CA PHE A 131 11.45 -5.82 -23.45
C PHE A 131 10.68 -6.80 -24.33
N ARG A 132 9.56 -7.31 -23.81
CA ARG A 132 8.60 -8.12 -24.57
C ARG A 132 7.46 -7.20 -24.97
N VAL A 133 7.25 -7.05 -26.28
CA VAL A 133 6.21 -6.23 -26.89
C VAL A 133 5.21 -7.14 -27.59
#